data_AF-A0A4V6ILP2-F1
#
_entry.id   AF-A0A4V6ILP2-F1
#
_cell.length_a   1.000
_cell.length_b   1.000
_cell.length_c   1.000
_cell.angle_alpha   90.00
_cell.angle_beta   90.00
_cell.angle_gamma   90.00
#
_symmetry.space_group_name_H-M   'P 1'
#
loop_
_entity.id
_entity.type
_entity.pdbx_description
1 polymer ?
#
loop_
_entity_poly.entity_id
_entity_poly.type
_entity_poly.pdbx_seq_one_letter_code
_entity_poly.pdbx_strand_id
1 'polypeptide(L)'
;MDDHKDTDIAKDAIADFAKGEAEREQQQQEKKKKKDRRPLYYVLLALSIVVLAFQVPRIFSLRHEHAKPLRVGTADTDMQTDACVHNLWKVVRALQLGETDVEGFTCPVSGAPYKVHREKGAYVVECPNAHRHGFSHVRISTAKPIPELVP
;
A
#
# COMPACT_ATOMS: atom_id res chain seq x y z
N MET A 1 -80.23 -39.27 -20.63
CA MET A 1 -79.64 -39.09 -21.97
C MET A 1 -79.09 -37.68 -21.94
N ASP A 2 -77.82 -37.62 -21.57
CA ASP A 2 -77.19 -36.53 -20.81
C ASP A 2 -76.31 -35.69 -21.74
N ASP A 3 -76.91 -35.09 -22.76
CA ASP A 3 -76.17 -34.31 -23.78
C ASP A 3 -75.64 -32.96 -23.25
N HIS A 4 -76.03 -32.54 -22.04
CA HIS A 4 -75.56 -31.29 -21.45
C HIS A 4 -74.18 -31.37 -20.79
N LYS A 5 -73.71 -32.59 -20.43
CA LYS A 5 -72.43 -32.75 -19.72
C LYS A 5 -71.21 -32.62 -20.62
N ASP A 6 -71.34 -32.96 -21.90
CA ASP A 6 -70.20 -32.96 -22.83
C ASP A 6 -69.80 -31.55 -23.27
N THR A 7 -70.75 -30.60 -23.29
CA THR A 7 -70.45 -29.21 -23.64
C THR A 7 -69.68 -28.44 -22.57
N ASP A 8 -69.82 -28.83 -21.30
CA ASP A 8 -69.14 -28.16 -20.19
C ASP A 8 -67.68 -28.62 -20.08
N ILE A 9 -67.40 -29.90 -20.35
CA ILE A 9 -66.03 -30.45 -20.39
C ILE A 9 -65.21 -29.81 -21.52
N ALA A 10 -65.83 -29.57 -22.69
CA ALA A 10 -65.15 -28.93 -23.81
C ALA A 10 -64.82 -27.46 -23.53
N LYS A 11 -65.67 -26.74 -22.79
CA LYS A 11 -65.43 -25.33 -22.42
C LYS A 11 -64.32 -25.18 -21.39
N ASP A 12 -64.29 -26.07 -20.40
CA ASP A 12 -63.23 -26.05 -19.37
C ASP A 12 -61.86 -26.36 -19.98
N ALA A 13 -61.79 -27.30 -20.92
CA ALA A 13 -60.55 -27.59 -21.63
C ALA A 13 -60.05 -26.38 -22.45
N ILE A 14 -60.95 -25.68 -23.16
CA ILE A 14 -60.58 -24.48 -23.96
C ILE A 14 -60.13 -23.33 -23.04
N ALA A 15 -60.76 -23.15 -21.88
CA ALA A 15 -60.39 -22.14 -20.91
C ALA A 15 -59.00 -22.40 -20.30
N ASP A 16 -58.67 -23.66 -20.00
CA ASP A 16 -57.35 -24.05 -19.48
C ASP A 16 -56.24 -23.88 -20.53
N PHE A 17 -56.53 -24.16 -21.81
CA PHE A 17 -55.58 -23.90 -22.90
C PHE A 17 -55.34 -22.40 -23.09
N ALA A 18 -56.39 -21.57 -23.09
CA ALA A 18 -56.27 -20.12 -23.23
C ALA A 18 -55.50 -19.49 -22.05
N LYS A 19 -55.72 -20.00 -20.83
CA LYS A 19 -54.99 -19.56 -19.63
C LYS A 19 -53.51 -19.95 -19.67
N GLY A 20 -53.20 -21.16 -20.15
CA GLY A 20 -51.83 -21.63 -20.35
C GLY A 20 -51.05 -20.84 -21.39
N GLU A 21 -51.70 -20.38 -22.47
CA GLU A 21 -51.08 -19.51 -23.46
C GLU A 21 -50.82 -18.09 -22.91
N ALA A 22 -51.79 -17.51 -22.20
CA ALA A 22 -51.64 -16.20 -21.57
C ALA A 22 -50.51 -16.17 -20.50
N GLU A 23 -50.39 -17.23 -19.69
CA GLU A 23 -49.29 -17.36 -18.71
C GLU A 23 -47.92 -17.54 -19.38
N ARG A 24 -47.85 -18.25 -20.52
CA ARG A 24 -46.62 -18.40 -21.31
C ARG A 24 -46.20 -17.10 -21.97
N GLU A 25 -47.15 -16.31 -22.47
CA GLU A 25 -46.87 -14.99 -23.04
C GLU A 25 -46.40 -14.00 -21.96
N GLN A 26 -47.03 -14.00 -20.78
CA GLN A 26 -46.59 -13.16 -19.66
C GLN A 26 -45.19 -13.54 -19.16
N GLN A 27 -44.88 -14.84 -19.03
CA GLN A 27 -43.54 -15.29 -18.66
C GLN A 27 -42.48 -14.97 -19.73
N GLN A 28 -42.83 -14.96 -21.02
CA GLN A 28 -41.92 -14.54 -22.08
C GLN A 28 -41.69 -13.03 -22.08
N GLN A 29 -42.70 -12.22 -21.74
CA GLN A 29 -42.55 -10.76 -21.62
C GLN A 29 -41.71 -10.36 -20.40
N GLU A 30 -41.85 -11.03 -19.26
CA GLU A 30 -41.01 -10.77 -18.08
C GLU A 30 -39.53 -11.13 -18.30
N LYS A 31 -39.25 -12.23 -19.01
CA LYS A 31 -37.87 -12.64 -19.34
C LYS A 31 -37.15 -11.65 -20.27
N LYS A 32 -37.89 -10.92 -21.13
CA LYS A 32 -37.34 -9.87 -22.01
C LYS A 32 -36.99 -8.56 -21.29
N LYS A 33 -37.37 -8.39 -20.02
CA LYS A 33 -37.05 -7.21 -19.19
C LYS A 33 -35.82 -7.38 -18.29
N LYS A 34 -34.97 -8.39 -18.51
CA LYS A 34 -33.64 -8.43 -17.88
C LYS A 34 -32.75 -7.37 -18.52
N LYS A 35 -32.82 -6.15 -17.98
CA LYS A 35 -32.04 -4.97 -18.36
C LYS A 35 -30.57 -5.36 -18.43
N ASP A 36 -30.02 -5.39 -19.64
CA ASP A 36 -28.63 -5.77 -19.87
C ASP A 36 -27.73 -4.84 -19.05
N ARG A 37 -26.96 -5.41 -18.12
CA ARG A 37 -26.07 -4.65 -17.21
C ARG A 37 -24.71 -4.40 -17.84
N ARG A 38 -24.43 -4.96 -19.02
CA ARG A 38 -23.21 -4.68 -19.81
C ARG A 38 -22.90 -3.19 -19.97
N PRO A 39 -23.85 -2.30 -20.34
CA PRO A 39 -23.57 -0.86 -20.42
C PRO A 39 -23.10 -0.26 -19.09
N LEU A 40 -23.62 -0.74 -17.94
CA LEU A 40 -23.18 -0.28 -16.63
C LEU A 40 -21.71 -0.63 -16.37
N TYR A 41 -21.28 -1.83 -16.75
CA TYR A 41 -19.88 -2.25 -16.62
C TYR A 41 -18.95 -1.45 -17.54
N TYR A 42 -19.37 -1.12 -18.76
CA TYR A 42 -18.57 -0.26 -19.65
C TYR A 42 -18.42 1.16 -19.09
N VAL A 43 -19.46 1.72 -18.50
CA VAL A 43 -19.40 3.04 -17.83
C VAL A 43 -18.46 3.00 -16.63
N LEU A 44 -18.54 1.97 -15.78
CA LEU A 44 -17.63 1.78 -14.65
C LEU A 44 -16.17 1.62 -15.10
N LEU A 45 -15.92 0.83 -16.15
CA LEU A 45 -14.59 0.64 -16.71
C LEU A 45 -14.03 1.95 -17.25
N ALA A 46 -14.81 2.69 -18.05
CA ALA A 46 -14.41 3.99 -18.58
C ALA A 46 -14.09 4.99 -17.45
N LEU A 47 -14.93 5.04 -16.40
CA LEU A 47 -14.69 5.87 -15.23
C LEU A 47 -13.37 5.52 -14.54
N SER A 48 -13.09 4.22 -14.36
CA SER A 48 -11.84 3.77 -13.73
C SER A 48 -10.60 4.15 -14.53
N ILE A 49 -10.65 4.06 -15.86
CA ILE A 49 -9.55 4.45 -16.76
C ILE A 49 -9.33 5.97 -16.68
N VAL A 50 -10.39 6.77 -16.66
CA VAL A 50 -10.29 8.23 -16.51
C VAL A 50 -9.63 8.59 -15.18
N VAL A 51 -10.05 7.97 -14.07
CA VAL A 51 -9.44 8.21 -12.75
C VAL A 51 -7.96 7.86 -12.75
N LEU A 52 -7.56 6.73 -13.34
CA LEU A 52 -6.16 6.35 -13.47
C LEU A 52 -5.37 7.34 -14.33
N ALA A 53 -5.90 7.78 -15.47
CA ALA A 53 -5.25 8.75 -16.34
C ALA A 53 -4.98 10.10 -15.64
N PHE A 54 -5.88 10.51 -14.73
CA PHE A 54 -5.70 11.72 -13.93
C PHE A 54 -4.78 11.52 -12.71
N GLN A 55 -4.79 10.35 -12.06
CA GLN A 55 -3.99 10.10 -10.84
C GLN A 55 -2.56 9.64 -11.12
N VAL A 56 -2.32 8.88 -12.19
CA VAL A 56 -0.99 8.34 -12.53
C VAL A 56 0.07 9.43 -12.69
N PRO A 57 -0.17 10.55 -13.40
CA PRO A 57 0.83 11.63 -13.52
C PRO A 57 1.24 12.21 -12.16
N ARG A 58 0.30 12.31 -11.22
CA ARG A 58 0.53 12.82 -9.85
C ARG A 58 1.37 11.87 -9.00
N ILE A 59 1.25 10.56 -9.22
CA ILE A 59 2.10 9.56 -8.56
C ILE A 59 3.51 9.57 -9.16
N PHE A 60 3.63 9.74 -10.47
CA PHE A 60 4.93 9.86 -11.15
C PHE A 60 5.68 11.14 -10.77
N SER A 61 4.99 12.27 -10.56
CA SER A 61 5.65 13.51 -10.11
C SER A 61 6.20 13.39 -8.69
N LEU A 62 5.48 12.71 -7.78
CA LEU A 62 5.96 12.44 -6.41
C LEU A 62 7.15 11.46 -6.38
N ARG A 63 7.28 10.59 -7.39
CA ARG A 63 8.44 9.71 -7.56
C ARG A 63 9.72 10.48 -7.91
N HIS A 64 9.59 11.61 -8.60
CA HIS A 64 10.73 12.48 -8.92
C HIS A 64 11.20 13.32 -7.74
N GLU A 65 10.29 13.75 -6.85
CA GLU A 65 10.64 14.58 -5.69
C GLU A 65 11.15 13.76 -4.49
N HIS A 66 10.73 12.50 -4.37
CA HIS A 66 11.26 11.55 -3.39
C HIS A 66 12.03 10.43 -4.07
N ALA A 67 13.08 10.81 -4.79
CA ALA A 67 14.21 9.91 -5.00
C ALA A 67 14.84 9.60 -3.63
N LYS A 68 14.23 8.68 -2.86
CA LYS A 68 15.02 7.75 -2.07
C LYS A 68 16.11 7.28 -3.03
N PRO A 69 17.41 7.44 -2.71
CA PRO A 69 18.45 7.05 -3.63
C PRO A 69 18.15 5.61 -4.04
N LEU A 70 17.79 5.41 -5.31
CA LEU A 70 17.79 4.08 -5.88
C LEU A 70 19.21 3.59 -5.59
N ARG A 71 19.33 2.55 -4.76
CA ARG A 71 20.60 1.87 -4.53
C ARG A 71 20.98 1.20 -5.86
N VAL A 72 21.57 1.97 -6.77
CA VAL A 72 22.16 1.50 -8.02
C VAL A 72 23.66 1.35 -7.77
N GLY A 73 24.06 0.11 -7.52
CA GLY A 73 25.46 -0.27 -7.33
C GLY A 73 25.56 -1.64 -6.66
N THR A 74 26.54 -2.44 -7.09
CA THR A 74 26.96 -3.72 -6.50
C THR A 74 27.70 -3.51 -5.18
N ALA A 75 27.12 -2.76 -4.25
CA ALA A 75 27.62 -2.77 -2.90
C ALA A 75 26.94 -3.94 -2.19
N ASP A 76 27.69 -5.02 -2.01
CA ASP A 76 27.55 -5.86 -0.82
C ASP A 76 27.58 -4.91 0.39
N THR A 77 26.44 -4.33 0.78
CA THR A 77 26.29 -3.81 2.13
C THR A 77 26.30 -5.02 3.02
N ASP A 78 27.52 -5.37 3.43
CA ASP A 78 27.82 -6.39 4.42
C ASP A 78 26.82 -6.27 5.57
N MET A 79 26.22 -7.39 6.00
CA MET A 79 25.27 -7.41 7.12
C MET A 79 25.83 -6.68 8.35
N GLN A 80 27.16 -6.68 8.50
CA GLN A 80 27.84 -5.93 9.55
C GLN A 80 27.76 -4.41 9.39
N THR A 81 27.79 -3.89 8.16
CA THR A 81 27.63 -2.45 7.88
C THR A 81 26.22 -1.99 8.22
N ASP A 82 25.20 -2.76 7.84
CA ASP A 82 23.81 -2.45 8.18
C ASP A 82 23.59 -2.51 9.70
N ALA A 83 24.15 -3.52 10.38
CA ALA A 83 24.13 -3.60 11.84
C ALA A 83 24.85 -2.41 12.51
N CYS A 84 25.95 -1.93 11.91
CA CYS A 84 26.69 -0.77 12.40
C CYS A 84 25.84 0.50 12.30
N VAL A 85 25.20 0.74 11.15
CA VAL A 85 24.28 1.88 10.96
C VAL A 85 23.09 1.77 11.91
N HIS A 86 22.56 0.57 12.12
CA HIS A 86 21.45 0.33 13.05
C HIS A 86 21.82 0.65 14.51
N ASN A 87 22.99 0.21 14.99
CA ASN A 87 23.47 0.54 16.33
C ASN A 87 23.67 2.05 16.50
N LEU A 88 24.22 2.71 15.48
CA LEU A 88 24.39 4.16 15.49
C LEU A 88 23.06 4.90 15.63
N TRP A 89 22.01 4.49 14.92
CA TRP A 89 20.68 5.09 15.07
C TRP A 89 20.06 4.87 16.45
N LYS A 90 20.38 3.76 17.13
CA LYS A 90 19.96 3.55 18.52
C LYS A 90 20.64 4.53 19.47
N VAL A 91 21.96 4.72 19.32
CA VAL A 91 22.72 5.73 20.08
C VAL A 91 22.15 7.12 19.84
N VAL A 92 21.87 7.47 18.58
CA VAL A 92 21.27 8.76 18.22
C VAL A 92 19.93 8.95 18.91
N ARG A 93 19.06 7.93 18.87
CA ARG A 93 17.74 8.00 19.51
C ARG A 93 17.84 8.16 21.03
N ALA A 94 18.74 7.43 21.69
CA ALA A 94 18.97 7.55 23.12
C ALA A 94 19.38 8.99 23.50
N LEU A 95 20.35 9.56 22.76
CA LEU A 95 20.79 10.95 22.97
C LEU A 95 19.69 11.98 22.71
N GLN A 96 18.79 11.73 21.76
CA GLN A 96 17.62 12.58 21.52
C GLN A 96 16.58 12.52 22.64
N LEU A 97 16.47 11.38 23.33
CA LEU A 97 15.62 11.21 24.51
C LEU A 97 16.26 11.80 25.78
N GLY A 98 17.48 12.30 25.70
CA GLY A 98 18.22 12.85 26.84
C GLY A 98 18.98 11.80 27.64
N GLU A 99 19.03 10.56 27.16
CA GLU A 99 19.87 9.51 27.76
C GLU A 99 21.33 9.79 27.40
N THR A 100 22.17 9.98 28.40
CA THR A 100 23.62 10.18 28.23
C THR A 100 24.42 8.89 28.36
N ASP A 101 23.79 7.86 28.93
CA ASP A 101 24.37 6.54 29.07
C ASP A 101 24.05 5.71 27.82
N VAL A 102 25.00 5.75 26.88
CA VAL A 102 24.98 4.94 25.66
C VAL A 102 26.03 3.84 25.72
N GLU A 103 26.43 3.46 26.94
CA GLU A 103 27.35 2.35 27.16
C GLU A 103 26.73 1.04 26.65
N GLY A 104 27.56 0.22 25.98
CA GLY A 104 27.14 -1.07 25.43
C GLY A 104 26.88 -1.11 23.92
N PHE A 105 26.84 0.03 23.23
CA PHE A 105 26.84 0.04 21.76
C PHE A 105 28.27 -0.06 21.21
N THR A 106 28.55 -1.14 20.48
CA THR A 106 29.82 -1.36 19.79
C THR A 106 29.63 -1.48 18.28
N CYS A 107 30.65 -1.08 17.54
CA CYS A 107 30.70 -1.28 16.10
C CYS A 107 30.89 -2.78 15.81
N PRO A 108 29.98 -3.44 15.09
CA PRO A 108 30.08 -4.87 14.80
C PRO A 108 31.26 -5.22 13.90
N VAL A 109 31.83 -4.24 13.19
CA VAL A 109 32.98 -4.46 12.29
C VAL A 109 34.30 -4.36 13.04
N SER A 110 34.47 -3.39 13.95
CA SER A 110 35.73 -3.18 14.67
C SER A 110 35.72 -3.74 16.10
N GLY A 111 34.56 -4.06 16.66
CA GLY A 111 34.38 -4.44 18.07
C GLY A 111 34.54 -3.27 19.06
N ALA A 112 34.94 -2.08 18.60
CA ALA A 112 35.18 -0.93 19.45
C ALA A 112 33.88 -0.15 19.74
N PRO A 113 33.77 0.50 20.91
CA PRO A 113 32.62 1.34 21.24
C PRO A 113 32.54 2.57 20.33
N TYR A 114 31.32 3.08 20.13
CA TYR A 114 31.12 4.39 19.48
C TYR A 114 31.66 5.50 20.38
N LYS A 115 32.28 6.52 19.77
CA LYS A 115 32.76 7.68 20.52
C LYS A 115 31.67 8.73 20.55
N VAL A 116 31.24 9.12 21.75
CA VAL A 116 30.26 10.17 21.93
C VAL A 116 30.89 11.32 22.69
N HIS A 117 30.81 12.51 22.12
CA HIS A 117 31.28 13.73 22.76
C HIS A 117 30.36 14.90 22.43
N ARG A 118 30.54 16.04 23.10
CA ARG A 118 29.67 17.21 22.93
C ARG A 118 30.46 18.36 22.28
N GLU A 119 29.96 18.88 21.17
CA GLU A 119 30.56 20.00 20.43
C GLU A 119 29.52 21.07 20.12
N LYS A 120 29.79 22.34 20.51
CA LYS A 120 28.92 23.50 20.25
C LYS A 120 27.45 23.25 20.63
N GLY A 121 27.22 22.57 21.76
CA GLY A 121 25.88 22.26 22.27
C GLY A 121 25.18 21.07 21.62
N ALA A 122 25.79 20.42 20.63
CA ALA A 122 25.29 19.19 20.00
C ALA A 122 26.10 17.97 20.46
N TYR A 123 25.48 16.79 20.46
CA TYR A 123 26.22 15.53 20.57
C TYR A 123 26.80 15.15 19.22
N VAL A 124 28.03 14.65 19.22
CA VAL A 124 28.73 14.10 18.06
C VAL A 124 29.01 12.64 18.35
N VAL A 125 28.52 11.77 17.48
CA VAL A 125 28.71 10.32 17.56
C VAL A 125 29.58 9.88 16.41
N GLU A 126 30.74 9.29 16.71
CA GLU A 126 31.70 8.81 15.71
C GLU A 126 31.76 7.29 15.72
N CYS A 127 31.72 6.71 14.52
CA CYS A 127 31.99 5.30 14.34
C CYS A 127 33.50 5.07 14.21
N PRO A 128 34.09 4.13 14.95
CA PRO A 128 35.51 3.76 14.79
C PRO A 128 35.83 3.21 13.38
N ASN A 129 34.82 2.86 12.57
CA ASN A 129 34.98 2.35 11.22
C ASN A 129 34.09 3.10 10.19
N ALA A 130 34.20 4.42 10.17
CA ALA A 130 33.41 5.30 9.31
C ALA A 130 33.45 4.98 7.80
N HIS A 131 34.59 4.48 7.29
CA HIS A 131 34.77 4.26 5.85
C HIS A 131 33.80 3.24 5.25
N ARG A 132 33.24 2.34 6.07
CA ARG A 132 32.33 1.27 5.61
C ARG A 132 30.92 1.76 5.29
N HIS A 133 30.45 2.79 5.98
CA HIS A 133 29.08 3.32 5.82
C HIS A 133 29.04 4.73 5.22
N GLY A 134 30.19 5.32 4.89
CA GLY A 134 30.28 6.52 4.04
C GLY A 134 30.01 7.85 4.74
N PHE A 135 30.12 7.91 6.07
CA PHE A 135 30.05 9.15 6.84
C PHE A 135 30.92 9.05 8.09
N SER A 136 31.61 10.13 8.44
CA SER A 136 32.57 10.21 9.54
C SER A 136 31.89 10.26 10.91
N HIS A 137 30.86 11.10 11.05
CA HIS A 137 30.17 11.29 12.32
C HIS A 137 28.72 11.75 12.14
N VAL A 138 27.93 11.59 13.21
CA VAL A 138 26.53 12.04 13.30
C VAL A 138 26.42 13.13 14.34
N ARG A 139 25.87 14.27 13.95
CA ARG A 139 25.65 15.40 14.83
C ARG A 139 24.19 15.49 15.23
N ILE A 140 23.94 15.61 16.53
CA ILE A 140 22.61 15.58 17.13
C ILE A 140 22.45 16.83 17.97
N SER A 141 21.61 17.75 17.50
CA SER A 141 21.22 18.90 18.30
C SER A 141 20.01 18.55 19.17
N THR A 142 20.03 18.91 20.45
CA THR A 142 18.83 18.79 21.30
C THR A 142 17.74 19.78 20.92
N ALA A 143 18.08 20.85 20.18
CA ALA A 143 17.14 21.86 19.70
C ALA A 143 16.47 21.50 18.36
N LYS A 144 17.04 20.58 17.59
CA LYS A 144 16.50 20.10 16.31
C LYS A 144 16.48 18.58 16.29
N PRO A 145 15.32 17.93 16.19
CA PRO A 145 15.20 16.47 16.27
C PRO A 145 15.69 15.74 15.00
N ILE A 146 16.37 16.44 14.08
CA ILE A 146 16.88 15.87 12.83
C ILE A 146 18.40 15.72 12.97
N PRO A 147 18.93 14.49 13.03
CA PRO A 147 20.36 14.23 13.04
C PRO A 147 21.01 14.59 11.70
N GLU A 148 22.19 15.19 11.75
CA GLU A 148 22.97 15.57 10.58
C GLU A 148 24.09 14.53 10.38
N LEU A 149 24.15 13.91 9.19
CA LEU A 149 25.24 13.01 8.81
C LEU A 149 26.36 13.85 8.16
N VAL A 150 27.57 13.77 8.71
CA VAL A 150 28.73 14.48 8.18
C VAL A 150 29.65 13.48 7.47
N PRO A 151 30.02 13.72 6.20
CA PRO A 151 30.92 12.84 5.43
C PRO A 151 32.26 12.58 6.13
#